data_AF-A0A1B6LHW6-F1
#
_entry.id   AF-A0A1B6LHW6-F1
#
_cell.length_a   1.000
_cell.length_b   1.000
_cell.length_c   1.000
_cell.angle_alpha   90.00
_cell.angle_beta   90.00
_cell.angle_gamma   90.00
#
_symmetry.space_group_name_H-M   'P 1'
#
loop_
_entity.id
_entity.type
_entity.pdbx_description
1 polymer ?
#
loop_
_entity_poly.entity_id
_entity_poly.type
_entity_poly.pdbx_seq_one_letter_code
_entity_poly.pdbx_strand_id
1 'polypeptide(L)'
;NDTLISAPLNVATHLNEYFLNVANETLAQAVYDGNPVTPDYRLQVNDSLILWPTSQKEVKTTIRTLKTKNSAGFDNISTRLLKTCSEPLLNPLTTIINNSFAEGIFPSKLKLAKVYPKLKKGDPTQITNYRPISLLPSISKIIEKIVLSRLLDFFKKHNLFPDNQHGFIEGKSTSTALVRIVEYLIRALDKGDTTTAIFLDFTKAFDCLSHDKLLKKLESRGITGQTADWFRSYLSGRTQSVEIKSTDQGKKKTTTSRPLPVNRGVPQGSVLGPILYIIFVSDFPDYLKRYCSMLMYADDTVLLLQNKQPSTLEINSYIAINMAIEYCQTNDLVLNQTKTQQLIMGRKKEDEVLELPEAQRVDNVKNLGVV
;
A
#
# COMPACT_ATOMS: atom_id res chain seq x y z
N ASN A 1 -18.36 -10.11 20.83
CA ASN A 1 -18.99 -9.91 22.16
C ASN A 1 -20.38 -9.28 22.11
N ASP A 2 -21.03 -9.16 20.94
CA ASP A 2 -22.45 -8.73 20.78
C ASP A 2 -22.90 -7.49 21.57
N THR A 3 -21.95 -6.64 21.98
CA THR A 3 -22.20 -5.48 22.83
C THR A 3 -22.14 -4.23 21.96
N LEU A 4 -23.27 -3.54 21.86
CA LEU A 4 -23.35 -2.30 21.10
C LEU A 4 -22.76 -1.14 21.92
N ILE A 5 -21.72 -0.49 21.40
CA ILE A 5 -21.11 0.69 22.02
C ILE A 5 -21.81 1.94 21.47
N SER A 6 -22.44 2.73 22.34
CA SER A 6 -23.22 3.90 21.95
C SER A 6 -22.57 5.24 22.29
N ALA A 7 -21.76 5.29 23.36
CA ALA A 7 -21.11 6.52 23.79
C ALA A 7 -20.05 6.97 22.77
N PRO A 8 -20.13 8.21 22.21
CA PRO A 8 -19.25 8.63 21.11
C PRO A 8 -17.75 8.49 21.38
N LEU A 9 -17.31 8.79 22.61
CA LEU A 9 -15.90 8.67 22.99
C LEU A 9 -15.45 7.20 23.01
N ASN A 10 -16.30 6.29 23.49
CA ASN A 10 -16.00 4.87 23.52
C ASN A 10 -15.97 4.29 22.10
N VAL A 11 -16.89 4.71 21.23
CA VAL A 11 -16.89 4.33 19.80
C VAL A 11 -15.60 4.78 19.12
N ALA A 12 -15.21 6.05 19.29
CA ALA A 12 -13.97 6.57 18.70
C ALA A 12 -12.72 5.87 19.24
N THR A 13 -12.71 5.53 20.53
CA THR A 13 -11.59 4.80 21.17
C THR A 13 -11.51 3.37 20.64
N HIS A 14 -12.63 2.66 20.61
CA HIS A 14 -12.69 1.29 20.11
C HIS A 14 -12.31 1.18 18.64
N LEU A 15 -12.76 2.12 17.80
CA LEU A 15 -12.32 2.22 16.39
C LEU A 15 -10.81 2.47 16.28
N ASN A 16 -10.25 3.32 17.15
CA ASN A 16 -8.82 3.62 17.10
C ASN A 16 -7.98 2.39 17.45
N GLU A 17 -8.35 1.68 18.52
CA GLU A 17 -7.71 0.44 18.94
C GLU A 17 -7.83 -0.64 17.86
N TYR A 18 -9.04 -0.84 17.30
CA TYR A 18 -9.26 -1.79 16.22
C TYR A 18 -8.39 -1.51 15.00
N PHE A 19 -8.37 -0.26 14.50
CA PHE A 19 -7.59 0.07 13.31
C PHE A 19 -6.08 -0.13 13.50
N LEU A 20 -5.57 -0.01 14.73
CA LEU A 20 -4.16 -0.23 15.04
C LEU A 20 -3.80 -1.70 15.29
N ASN A 21 -4.71 -2.46 15.88
CA ASN A 21 -4.44 -3.86 16.26
C ASN A 21 -4.75 -4.85 15.15
N VAL A 22 -5.67 -4.52 14.25
CA VAL A 22 -6.16 -5.47 13.26
C VAL A 22 -5.07 -6.02 12.34
N ALA A 23 -4.03 -5.26 12.01
CA ALA A 23 -2.90 -5.78 11.23
C ALA A 23 -2.14 -6.87 12.00
N ASN A 24 -1.89 -6.66 13.30
CA ASN A 24 -1.23 -7.65 14.16
C ASN A 24 -2.10 -8.88 14.38
N GLU A 25 -3.40 -8.70 14.60
CA GLU A 25 -4.37 -9.80 14.71
C GLU A 25 -4.41 -10.62 13.41
N THR A 26 -4.46 -9.95 12.27
CA THR A 26 -4.49 -10.58 10.94
C THR A 26 -3.22 -11.43 10.72
N LEU A 27 -2.06 -10.93 11.15
CA LEU A 27 -0.80 -11.66 11.01
C LEU A 27 -0.65 -12.79 12.03
N ALA A 28 -1.14 -12.62 13.26
CA ALA A 28 -1.12 -13.69 14.25
C ALA A 28 -2.03 -14.86 13.87
N GLN A 29 -3.14 -14.59 13.19
CA GLN A 29 -4.05 -15.60 12.65
C GLN A 29 -3.52 -16.28 11.40
N ALA A 30 -2.62 -15.62 10.68
CA ALA A 30 -1.92 -16.19 9.55
C ALA A 30 -0.83 -17.15 10.07
N VAL A 31 -1.25 -18.28 10.64
CA VAL A 31 -0.37 -19.37 11.03
C VAL A 31 0.09 -20.05 9.77
N TYR A 32 1.39 -20.07 9.57
CA TYR A 32 2.00 -20.71 8.43
C TYR A 32 3.07 -21.68 8.92
N ASP A 33 3.02 -22.91 8.42
CA ASP A 33 4.00 -23.95 8.75
C ASP A 33 5.32 -23.64 8.05
N GLY A 34 6.35 -23.25 8.80
CA GLY A 34 7.70 -23.05 8.27
C GLY A 34 8.54 -22.04 9.05
N ASN A 35 9.87 -22.20 8.97
CA ASN A 35 10.79 -21.17 9.44
C ASN A 35 10.81 -20.02 8.43
N PRO A 36 10.69 -18.75 8.85
CA PRO A 36 10.76 -17.62 7.92
C PRO A 36 12.13 -17.60 7.23
N VAL A 37 12.13 -17.81 5.92
CA VAL A 37 13.33 -17.64 5.10
C VAL A 37 13.73 -16.17 5.10
N THR A 38 15.01 -15.90 5.29
CA THR A 38 15.53 -14.52 5.31
C THR A 38 15.38 -13.93 3.91
N PRO A 39 14.74 -12.76 3.74
CA PRO A 39 14.64 -12.12 2.43
C PRO A 39 16.04 -11.86 1.87
N ASP A 40 16.28 -12.32 0.65
CA ASP A 40 17.55 -12.09 -0.02
C ASP A 40 17.54 -10.70 -0.69
N TYR A 41 18.16 -9.72 -0.03
CA TYR A 41 18.24 -8.34 -0.50
C TYR A 41 19.31 -8.16 -1.59
N ARG A 42 19.24 -8.96 -2.67
CA ARG A 42 20.29 -9.05 -3.73
C ARG A 42 20.56 -7.76 -4.49
N LEU A 43 19.58 -6.86 -4.56
CA LEU A 43 19.77 -5.56 -5.21
C LEU A 43 20.55 -4.67 -4.25
N GLN A 44 21.83 -4.43 -4.55
CA GLN A 44 22.63 -3.37 -3.94
C GLN A 44 22.96 -2.34 -5.00
N VAL A 45 22.42 -1.14 -4.83
CA VAL A 45 22.72 0.00 -5.71
C VAL A 45 23.94 0.72 -5.14
N ASN A 46 24.98 0.90 -5.97
CA ASN A 46 26.21 1.59 -5.57
C ASN A 46 26.07 3.13 -5.49
N ASP A 47 24.93 3.66 -5.95
CA ASP A 47 24.55 5.07 -5.82
C ASP A 47 23.56 5.22 -4.65
N SER A 48 23.50 6.40 -4.05
CA SER A 48 22.61 6.67 -2.93
C SER A 48 21.75 7.91 -3.17
N LEU A 49 20.45 7.80 -2.87
CA LEU A 49 19.56 8.96 -2.96
C LEU A 49 19.97 9.99 -1.92
N ILE A 50 20.22 11.22 -2.38
CA ILE A 50 20.42 12.39 -1.52
C ILE A 50 19.17 13.25 -1.58
N LEU A 51 18.60 13.62 -0.43
CA LEU A 51 17.54 14.63 -0.37
C LEU A 51 18.12 16.03 -0.53
N TRP A 52 18.32 16.48 -1.78
CA TRP A 52 18.85 17.82 -2.03
C TRP A 52 17.87 18.92 -1.60
N PRO A 53 18.37 20.11 -1.19
CA PRO A 53 17.53 21.23 -0.74
C PRO A 53 16.43 21.62 -1.73
N THR A 54 15.30 22.06 -1.21
CA THR A 54 14.19 22.65 -1.98
C THR A 54 14.30 24.18 -2.04
N SER A 55 13.58 24.77 -3.00
CA SER A 55 13.46 26.22 -3.18
C SER A 55 12.03 26.69 -2.92
N GLN A 56 11.85 27.98 -2.62
CA GLN A 56 10.52 28.59 -2.50
C GLN A 56 9.67 28.39 -3.77
N LYS A 57 10.30 28.38 -4.95
CA LYS A 57 9.63 28.10 -6.23
C LYS A 57 9.10 26.67 -6.30
N GLU A 58 9.90 25.69 -5.89
CA GLU A 58 9.48 24.28 -5.83
C GLU A 58 8.35 24.09 -4.80
N VAL A 59 8.46 24.69 -3.61
CA VAL A 59 7.42 24.67 -2.58
C VAL A 59 6.11 25.28 -3.10
N LYS A 60 6.18 26.45 -3.74
CA LYS A 60 5.02 27.14 -4.34
C LYS A 60 4.33 26.28 -5.40
N THR A 61 5.11 25.69 -6.30
CA THR A 61 4.60 24.76 -7.32
C THR A 61 3.94 23.55 -6.66
N THR A 62 4.60 22.95 -5.66
CA THR A 62 4.08 21.79 -4.93
C THR A 62 2.73 22.10 -4.29
N ILE A 63 2.60 23.24 -3.60
CA ILE A 63 1.33 23.71 -2.99
C ILE A 63 0.23 23.82 -4.06
N ARG A 64 0.53 24.39 -5.22
CA ARG A 64 -0.44 24.54 -6.33
C ARG A 64 -0.94 23.19 -6.84
N THR A 65 -0.08 22.17 -6.92
CA THR A 65 -0.47 20.82 -7.37
C THR A 65 -1.33 20.03 -6.37
N LEU A 66 -1.42 20.45 -5.10
CA LEU A 66 -2.27 19.77 -4.12
C LEU A 66 -3.74 19.86 -4.54
N LYS A 67 -4.53 18.79 -4.35
CA LYS A 67 -5.98 18.88 -4.55
C LYS A 67 -6.57 19.86 -3.53
N THR A 68 -7.37 20.81 -4.00
CA THR A 68 -8.05 21.80 -3.14
C THR A 68 -9.15 21.10 -2.34
N LYS A 69 -9.00 21.02 -1.02
CA LYS A 69 -9.93 20.37 -0.10
C LYS A 69 -10.15 21.25 1.13
N ASN A 70 -11.36 21.19 1.67
CA ASN A 70 -11.71 21.85 2.94
C ASN A 70 -11.37 20.98 4.16
N SER A 71 -11.17 19.66 3.97
CA SER A 71 -10.74 18.79 5.05
C SER A 71 -9.32 19.14 5.49
N ALA A 72 -9.07 19.06 6.80
CA ALA A 72 -7.80 19.38 7.43
C ALA A 72 -7.39 18.25 8.39
N GLY A 73 -6.10 18.21 8.73
CA GLY A 73 -5.59 17.31 9.76
C GLY A 73 -5.99 17.77 11.17
N PHE A 74 -5.19 17.38 12.16
CA PHE A 74 -5.38 17.83 13.54
C PHE A 74 -5.08 19.33 13.72
N ASP A 75 -4.28 19.90 12.81
CA ASP A 75 -3.83 21.30 12.80
C ASP A 75 -4.90 22.28 12.27
N ASN A 76 -6.02 21.76 11.74
CA ASN A 76 -7.09 22.54 11.11
C ASN A 76 -6.63 23.38 9.89
N ILE A 77 -5.45 23.10 9.33
CA ILE A 77 -4.95 23.75 8.11
C ILE A 77 -5.33 22.91 6.89
N SER A 78 -6.37 23.36 6.17
CA SER A 78 -6.80 22.73 4.93
C SER A 78 -5.89 23.10 3.75
N THR A 79 -5.89 22.28 2.70
CA THR A 79 -5.13 22.62 1.48
C THR A 79 -5.70 23.84 0.77
N ARG A 80 -7.00 24.12 0.94
CA ARG A 80 -7.61 25.37 0.46
C ARG A 80 -7.00 26.58 1.17
N LEU A 81 -6.97 26.57 2.51
CA LEU A 81 -6.39 27.65 3.29
C LEU A 81 -4.92 27.86 2.92
N LEU A 82 -4.14 26.78 2.92
CA LEU A 82 -2.72 26.80 2.57
C LEU A 82 -2.45 27.42 1.18
N LYS A 83 -3.30 27.13 0.18
CA LYS A 83 -3.18 27.75 -1.15
C LYS A 83 -3.44 29.25 -1.10
N THR A 84 -4.48 29.67 -0.39
CA THR A 84 -4.87 31.08 -0.25
C THR A 84 -3.78 31.92 0.44
N CYS A 85 -3.15 31.40 1.49
CA CYS A 85 -2.09 32.11 2.23
C CYS A 85 -0.67 31.61 1.91
N SER A 86 -0.44 31.06 0.72
CA SER A 86 0.83 30.39 0.40
C SER A 86 2.04 31.32 0.39
N GLU A 87 1.92 32.54 -0.16
CA GLU A 87 3.05 33.48 -0.32
C GLU A 87 3.82 33.77 0.98
N PRO A 88 3.20 34.20 2.09
CA PRO A 88 3.92 34.44 3.35
C PRO A 88 4.49 33.16 3.98
N LEU A 89 3.98 31.98 3.59
CA LEU A 89 4.42 30.70 4.13
C LEU A 89 5.60 30.10 3.34
N LEU A 90 5.94 30.61 2.15
CA LEU A 90 6.96 29.99 1.31
C LEU A 90 8.34 29.93 1.98
N ASN A 91 8.79 31.04 2.56
CA ASN A 91 10.08 31.12 3.23
C ASN A 91 10.16 30.16 4.45
N PRO A 92 9.27 30.25 5.45
CA PRO A 92 9.37 29.36 6.62
C PRO A 92 9.20 27.88 6.24
N LEU A 93 8.32 27.55 5.29
CA LEU A 93 8.16 26.16 4.83
C LEU A 93 9.43 25.63 4.15
N THR A 94 10.06 26.45 3.31
CA THR A 94 11.32 26.08 2.64
C THR A 94 12.42 25.81 3.66
N THR A 95 12.58 26.67 4.66
CA THR A 95 13.56 26.48 5.74
C THR A 95 13.30 25.21 6.53
N ILE A 96 12.03 24.95 6.93
CA ILE A 96 11.68 23.73 7.66
C ILE A 96 11.98 22.47 6.84
N ILE A 97 11.67 22.48 5.54
CA ILE A 97 11.93 21.33 4.65
C ILE A 97 13.44 21.10 4.49
N ASN A 98 14.21 22.16 4.28
CA ASN A 98 15.66 22.05 4.10
C ASN A 98 16.36 21.57 5.37
N ASN A 99 15.97 22.07 6.54
CA ASN A 99 16.50 21.56 7.81
C ASN A 99 16.10 20.09 8.02
N SER A 100 14.86 19.73 7.70
CA SER A 100 14.40 18.33 7.76
C SER A 100 15.26 17.40 6.89
N PHE A 101 15.63 17.83 5.67
CA PHE A 101 16.49 17.04 4.79
C PHE A 101 17.93 16.98 5.28
N ALA A 102 18.50 18.12 5.72
CA ALA A 102 19.87 18.20 6.21
C ALA A 102 20.08 17.38 7.48
N GLU A 103 19.11 17.36 8.39
CA GLU A 103 19.17 16.61 9.65
C GLU A 103 18.69 15.16 9.50
N GLY A 104 18.08 14.81 8.36
CA GLY A 104 17.40 13.51 8.15
C GLY A 104 16.30 13.24 9.17
N ILE A 105 15.56 14.28 9.59
CA ILE A 105 14.51 14.16 10.59
C ILE A 105 13.20 14.67 10.00
N PHE A 106 12.17 13.83 10.00
CA PHE A 106 10.81 14.26 9.65
C PHE A 106 10.19 15.06 10.80
N PRO A 107 9.57 16.24 10.56
CA PRO A 107 9.06 17.09 11.63
C PRO A 107 8.03 16.38 12.53
N SER A 108 8.35 16.26 13.82
CA SER A 108 7.55 15.48 14.79
C SER A 108 6.11 15.95 14.92
N LYS A 109 5.86 17.27 14.85
CA LYS A 109 4.52 17.86 14.89
C LYS A 109 3.66 17.44 13.69
N LEU A 110 4.25 16.97 12.58
CA LEU A 110 3.51 16.53 11.40
C LEU A 110 3.17 15.02 11.43
N LYS A 111 3.57 14.29 12.48
CA LYS A 111 3.41 12.83 12.61
C LYS A 111 2.07 12.37 13.19
N LEU A 112 1.24 13.28 13.69
CA LEU A 112 -0.10 12.97 14.19
C LEU A 112 -1.11 12.91 13.03
N ALA A 113 -1.75 11.76 12.85
CA ALA A 113 -2.82 11.55 11.89
C ALA A 113 -4.20 11.69 12.55
N LYS A 114 -5.08 12.49 11.94
CA LYS A 114 -6.49 12.48 12.29
C LYS A 114 -7.22 11.45 11.42
N VAL A 115 -7.82 10.43 12.00
CA VAL A 115 -8.46 9.33 11.29
C VAL A 115 -9.97 9.52 11.27
N TYR A 116 -10.54 9.50 10.06
CA TYR A 116 -11.98 9.46 9.86
C TYR A 116 -12.42 8.03 9.51
N PRO A 117 -13.26 7.38 10.32
CA PRO A 117 -13.77 6.05 10.03
C PRO A 117 -14.82 6.14 8.93
N LYS A 118 -14.47 5.68 7.73
CA LYS A 118 -15.38 5.67 6.59
C LYS A 118 -16.01 4.29 6.42
N LEU A 119 -17.33 4.21 6.49
CA LEU A 119 -18.07 2.98 6.17
C LEU A 119 -17.82 2.59 4.71
N LYS A 120 -17.36 1.36 4.47
CA LYS A 120 -17.10 0.82 3.12
C LYS A 120 -18.38 0.24 2.51
N LYS A 121 -18.97 -0.75 3.18
CA LYS A 121 -20.21 -1.47 2.81
C LYS A 121 -20.68 -2.30 4.01
N GLY A 122 -21.94 -2.74 4.02
CA GLY A 122 -22.49 -3.63 5.05
C GLY A 122 -23.05 -2.90 6.27
N ASP A 123 -23.30 -3.65 7.33
CA ASP A 123 -23.88 -3.18 8.58
C ASP A 123 -22.99 -2.12 9.28
N PRO A 124 -23.50 -0.90 9.54
CA PRO A 124 -22.79 0.16 10.27
C PRO A 124 -22.45 -0.17 11.72
N THR A 125 -23.05 -1.20 12.32
CA THR A 125 -22.74 -1.62 13.69
C THR A 125 -21.50 -2.53 13.75
N GLN A 126 -21.08 -3.06 12.60
CA GLN A 126 -19.92 -3.96 12.50
C GLN A 126 -18.64 -3.17 12.21
N ILE A 127 -17.69 -3.25 13.12
CA ILE A 127 -16.44 -2.48 13.05
C ILE A 127 -15.57 -2.84 11.83
N THR A 128 -15.65 -4.08 11.37
CA THR A 128 -14.93 -4.62 10.20
C THR A 128 -15.34 -3.96 8.88
N ASN A 129 -16.51 -3.31 8.85
CA ASN A 129 -17.05 -2.62 7.68
C ASN A 129 -16.48 -1.19 7.51
N TYR A 130 -15.69 -0.69 8.45
CA TYR A 130 -15.08 0.64 8.39
C TYR A 130 -13.63 0.61 7.89
N ARG A 131 -13.24 1.68 7.20
CA ARG A 131 -11.87 1.95 6.77
C ARG A 131 -11.30 3.19 7.45
N PRO A 132 -10.03 3.18 7.89
CA PRO A 132 -9.39 4.35 8.48
C PRO A 132 -8.91 5.33 7.39
N ILE A 133 -9.61 6.45 7.19
CA ILE A 133 -9.11 7.49 6.28
C ILE A 133 -8.25 8.49 7.06
N SER A 134 -6.94 8.46 6.82
CA SER A 134 -5.99 9.35 7.49
C SER A 134 -5.95 10.75 6.86
N LEU A 135 -6.31 11.76 7.63
CA LEU A 135 -6.13 13.17 7.33
C LEU A 135 -4.82 13.65 7.97
N LEU A 136 -3.74 13.56 7.20
CA LEU A 136 -2.45 14.15 7.57
C LEU A 136 -2.47 15.68 7.41
N PRO A 137 -1.66 16.40 8.22
CA PRO A 137 -1.39 17.83 8.05
C PRO A 137 -1.09 18.18 6.59
N SER A 138 -1.65 19.30 6.11
CA SER A 138 -1.44 19.71 4.72
C SER A 138 0.04 19.99 4.43
N ILE A 139 0.78 20.48 5.43
CA ILE A 139 2.22 20.73 5.35
C ILE A 139 2.99 19.41 5.16
N SER A 140 2.63 18.33 5.87
CA SER A 140 3.23 16.98 5.69
C SER A 140 3.26 16.58 4.22
N LYS A 141 2.14 16.79 3.52
CA LYS A 141 1.98 16.43 2.10
C LYS A 141 2.89 17.22 1.17
N ILE A 142 3.29 18.44 1.53
CA ILE A 142 4.25 19.23 0.74
C ILE A 142 5.62 18.55 0.83
N ILE A 143 6.07 18.25 2.04
CA ILE A 143 7.37 17.60 2.28
C ILE A 143 7.40 16.24 1.60
N GLU A 144 6.35 15.43 1.81
CA GLU A 144 6.22 14.11 1.19
C GLU A 144 6.22 14.17 -0.34
N LYS A 145 5.58 15.18 -0.97
CA LYS A 145 5.61 15.35 -2.43
C LYS A 145 7.00 15.68 -2.97
N ILE A 146 7.74 16.52 -2.26
CA ILE A 146 9.10 16.94 -2.62
C ILE A 146 10.06 15.73 -2.50
N VAL A 147 9.94 14.94 -1.44
CA VAL A 147 10.68 13.67 -1.28
C VAL A 147 10.26 12.66 -2.33
N LEU A 148 8.96 12.53 -2.59
CA LEU A 148 8.44 11.63 -3.60
C LEU A 148 9.02 11.92 -4.98
N SER A 149 9.12 13.18 -5.40
CA SER A 149 9.74 13.54 -6.68
C SER A 149 11.17 13.02 -6.76
N ARG A 150 11.99 13.32 -5.74
CA ARG A 150 13.40 12.90 -5.67
C ARG A 150 13.54 11.38 -5.70
N LEU A 151 12.67 10.68 -4.95
CA LEU A 151 12.63 9.23 -4.88
C LEU A 151 12.26 8.60 -6.22
N LEU A 152 11.22 9.11 -6.90
CA LEU A 152 10.82 8.62 -8.21
C LEU A 152 11.91 8.84 -9.26
N ASP A 153 12.56 10.01 -9.25
CA ASP A 153 13.64 10.32 -10.20
C ASP A 153 14.83 9.37 -10.01
N PHE A 154 15.21 9.09 -8.76
CA PHE A 154 16.26 8.12 -8.44
C PHE A 154 15.88 6.70 -8.87
N PHE A 155 14.67 6.24 -8.52
CA PHE A 155 14.23 4.89 -8.88
C PHE A 155 14.12 4.70 -10.40
N LYS A 156 13.71 5.73 -11.14
CA LYS A 156 13.71 5.71 -12.61
C LYS A 156 15.12 5.68 -13.18
N LYS A 157 16.02 6.56 -12.70
CA LYS A 157 17.42 6.61 -13.14
C LYS A 157 18.13 5.26 -13.01
N HIS A 158 17.81 4.50 -11.95
CA HIS A 158 18.44 3.22 -11.64
C HIS A 158 17.59 1.99 -12.01
N ASN A 159 16.47 2.15 -12.73
CA ASN A 159 15.56 1.06 -13.12
C ASN A 159 15.14 0.15 -11.96
N LEU A 160 14.78 0.75 -10.82
CA LEU A 160 14.49 0.03 -9.57
C LEU A 160 13.00 -0.36 -9.42
N PHE A 161 12.14 0.10 -10.32
CA PHE A 161 10.75 -0.35 -10.38
C PHE A 161 10.64 -1.62 -11.22
N PRO A 162 9.95 -2.66 -10.74
CA PRO A 162 9.76 -3.87 -11.53
C PRO A 162 8.89 -3.56 -12.75
N ASP A 163 9.26 -4.11 -13.90
CA ASP A 163 8.53 -3.91 -15.15
C ASP A 163 7.07 -4.36 -15.05
N ASN A 164 6.79 -5.31 -14.18
CA ASN A 164 5.49 -5.93 -14.00
C ASN A 164 4.55 -5.14 -13.08
N GLN A 165 5.03 -4.06 -12.44
CA GLN A 165 4.20 -3.14 -11.64
C GLN A 165 3.65 -2.02 -12.52
N HIS A 166 2.32 -1.89 -12.55
CA HIS A 166 1.58 -0.88 -13.31
C HIS A 166 0.88 0.17 -12.44
N GLY A 167 0.68 -0.10 -11.15
CA GLY A 167 0.04 0.83 -10.23
C GLY A 167 1.00 1.94 -9.80
N PHE A 168 0.51 3.19 -9.80
CA PHE A 168 1.26 4.37 -9.38
C PHE A 168 2.61 4.62 -10.09
N ILE A 169 2.85 3.96 -11.23
CA ILE A 169 4.04 4.18 -12.08
C ILE A 169 3.64 5.10 -13.24
N GLU A 170 4.45 6.13 -13.50
CA GLU A 170 4.22 7.03 -14.62
C GLU A 170 4.28 6.29 -15.96
N GLY A 171 3.36 6.62 -16.87
CA GLY A 171 3.24 5.95 -18.17
C GLY A 171 2.54 4.59 -18.12
N LYS A 172 2.17 4.08 -16.93
CA LYS A 172 1.38 2.86 -16.76
C LYS A 172 -0.01 3.18 -16.21
N SER A 173 -0.96 2.32 -16.54
CA SER A 173 -2.37 2.44 -16.17
C SER A 173 -3.03 1.07 -16.02
N THR A 174 -4.27 1.05 -15.54
CA THR A 174 -5.09 -0.17 -15.51
C THR A 174 -5.22 -0.79 -16.90
N SER A 175 -5.35 0.03 -17.95
CA SER A 175 -5.40 -0.44 -19.34
C SER A 175 -4.11 -1.15 -19.75
N THR A 176 -2.94 -0.60 -19.43
CA THR A 176 -1.65 -1.25 -19.78
C THR A 176 -1.46 -2.59 -19.06
N ALA A 177 -1.97 -2.72 -17.83
CA ALA A 177 -1.98 -3.96 -17.07
C ALA A 177 -2.88 -5.00 -17.74
N LEU A 178 -4.11 -4.62 -18.07
CA LEU A 178 -5.08 -5.50 -18.72
C LEU A 178 -4.61 -5.95 -20.11
N VAL A 179 -4.03 -5.04 -20.92
CA VAL A 179 -3.47 -5.39 -22.24
C VAL A 179 -2.40 -6.48 -22.09
N ARG A 180 -1.49 -6.37 -21.10
CA ARG A 180 -0.49 -7.42 -20.87
C ARG A 180 -1.09 -8.75 -20.46
N ILE A 181 -2.13 -8.76 -19.63
CA ILE A 181 -2.85 -9.98 -19.27
C ILE A 181 -3.47 -10.60 -20.53
N VAL A 182 -4.18 -9.81 -21.33
CA VAL A 182 -4.85 -10.28 -22.56
C VAL A 182 -3.83 -10.80 -23.58
N GLU A 183 -2.72 -10.09 -23.80
CA GLU A 183 -1.64 -10.55 -24.67
C GLU A 183 -1.05 -11.89 -24.22
N TYR A 184 -0.87 -12.07 -22.90
CA TYR A 184 -0.42 -13.35 -22.34
C TYR A 184 -1.41 -14.46 -22.68
N LEU A 185 -2.71 -14.22 -22.48
CA LEU A 185 -3.78 -15.18 -22.75
C LEU A 185 -3.90 -15.55 -24.24
N ILE A 186 -3.84 -14.56 -25.13
CA ILE A 186 -3.91 -14.81 -26.58
C ILE A 186 -2.74 -15.68 -27.03
N ARG A 187 -1.51 -15.37 -26.58
CA ARG A 187 -0.32 -16.17 -26.90
C ARG A 187 -0.42 -17.60 -26.39
N ALA A 188 -1.05 -17.82 -25.24
CA ALA A 188 -1.32 -19.16 -24.71
C ALA A 188 -2.25 -19.94 -25.62
N LEU A 189 -3.37 -19.30 -26.00
CA LEU A 189 -4.39 -19.89 -26.87
C LEU A 189 -3.83 -20.26 -28.25
N ASP A 190 -2.99 -19.40 -28.83
CA ASP A 190 -2.34 -19.66 -30.12
C ASP A 190 -1.41 -20.88 -30.08
N LYS A 191 -0.78 -21.15 -28.93
CA LYS A 191 0.06 -22.34 -28.71
C LYS A 191 -0.75 -23.61 -28.42
N GLY A 192 -2.05 -23.46 -28.20
CA GLY A 192 -2.93 -24.54 -27.71
C GLY A 192 -2.74 -24.85 -26.23
N ASP A 193 -2.16 -23.93 -25.46
CA ASP A 193 -1.96 -24.09 -24.02
C ASP A 193 -3.27 -23.77 -23.25
N THR A 194 -3.45 -24.42 -22.10
CA THR A 194 -4.39 -23.96 -21.08
C THR A 194 -3.67 -22.98 -20.15
N THR A 195 -4.36 -21.94 -19.71
CA THR A 195 -3.87 -20.91 -18.79
C THR A 195 -4.62 -20.94 -17.48
N THR A 196 -3.89 -20.78 -16.38
CA THR A 196 -4.43 -20.50 -15.06
C THR A 196 -3.99 -19.10 -14.65
N ALA A 197 -4.95 -18.25 -14.30
CA ALA A 197 -4.74 -16.94 -13.71
C ALA A 197 -5.20 -16.96 -12.25
N ILE A 198 -4.31 -16.60 -11.33
CA ILE A 198 -4.58 -16.56 -9.88
C ILE A 198 -4.54 -15.10 -9.43
N PHE A 199 -5.68 -14.57 -9.03
CA PHE A 199 -5.85 -13.20 -8.55
C PHE A 199 -5.71 -13.20 -7.03
N LEU A 200 -4.59 -12.69 -6.54
CA LEU A 200 -4.28 -12.59 -5.12
C LEU A 200 -4.99 -11.37 -4.51
N ASP A 201 -5.69 -11.54 -3.40
CA ASP A 201 -6.25 -10.46 -2.59
C ASP A 201 -5.51 -10.38 -1.26
N PHE A 202 -4.98 -9.21 -0.91
CA PHE A 202 -4.26 -9.03 0.35
C PHE A 202 -5.15 -8.38 1.41
N THR A 203 -5.17 -8.97 2.61
CA THR A 203 -5.88 -8.38 3.74
C THR A 203 -5.08 -7.21 4.30
N LYS A 204 -5.62 -6.00 4.14
CA LYS A 204 -5.08 -4.75 4.72
C LYS A 204 -3.60 -4.52 4.40
N ALA A 205 -3.22 -4.73 3.14
CA ALA A 205 -1.84 -4.71 2.67
C ALA A 205 -1.01 -3.50 3.15
N PHE A 206 -1.58 -2.30 3.12
CA PHE A 206 -0.91 -1.07 3.58
C PHE A 206 -0.74 -0.98 5.10
N ASP A 207 -1.64 -1.58 5.87
CA ASP A 207 -1.62 -1.55 7.34
C ASP A 207 -0.65 -2.61 7.91
N CYS A 208 -0.40 -3.68 7.15
CA CYS A 208 0.46 -4.80 7.55
C CYS A 208 1.96 -4.54 7.32
N LEU A 209 2.37 -3.47 6.64
CA LEU A 209 3.79 -3.22 6.35
C LEU A 209 4.63 -3.12 7.63
N SER A 210 5.64 -3.97 7.78
CA SER A 210 6.65 -3.81 8.85
C SER A 210 7.60 -2.66 8.51
N HIS A 211 7.75 -1.72 9.44
CA HIS A 211 8.67 -0.58 9.26
C HIS A 211 10.11 -1.04 9.11
N ASP A 212 10.56 -2.03 9.87
CA ASP A 212 11.93 -2.54 9.80
C ASP A 212 12.21 -3.23 8.46
N LYS A 213 11.27 -4.06 7.98
CA LYS A 213 11.41 -4.72 6.67
C LYS A 213 11.39 -3.69 5.53
N LEU A 214 10.54 -2.68 5.62
CA LEU A 214 10.48 -1.58 4.65
C LEU A 214 11.79 -0.79 4.61
N LEU A 215 12.36 -0.45 5.77
CA LEU A 215 13.64 0.27 5.85
C LEU A 215 14.78 -0.56 5.25
N LYS A 216 14.87 -1.87 5.55
CA LYS A 216 15.85 -2.76 4.92
C LYS A 216 15.71 -2.82 3.40
N LYS A 217 14.48 -2.87 2.88
CA LYS A 217 14.22 -2.85 1.43
C LYS A 217 14.57 -1.51 0.78
N LEU A 218 14.38 -0.41 1.49
CA LEU A 218 14.81 0.92 1.04
C LEU A 218 16.34 0.98 1.00
N GLU A 219 17.02 0.55 2.06
CA GLU A 219 18.49 0.53 2.19
C GLU A 219 19.14 -0.27 1.07
N SER A 220 18.64 -1.47 0.76
CA SER A 220 19.17 -2.28 -0.35
C SER A 220 19.06 -1.55 -1.70
N ARG A 221 18.04 -0.70 -1.88
CA ARG A 221 17.78 0.06 -3.11
C ARG A 221 18.46 1.43 -3.13
N GLY A 222 19.55 1.62 -2.38
CA GLY A 222 20.33 2.86 -2.40
C GLY A 222 19.74 3.99 -1.55
N ILE A 223 18.81 3.70 -0.64
CA ILE A 223 18.32 4.68 0.33
C ILE A 223 19.11 4.52 1.62
N THR A 224 20.29 5.15 1.68
CA THR A 224 21.26 5.00 2.77
C THR A 224 21.52 6.36 3.46
N GLY A 225 22.32 6.33 4.54
CA GLY A 225 22.76 7.53 5.26
C GLY A 225 21.61 8.44 5.70
N GLN A 226 21.80 9.76 5.53
CA GLN A 226 20.84 10.77 6.00
C GLN A 226 19.42 10.60 5.42
N THR A 227 19.30 10.13 4.18
CA THR A 227 18.00 9.86 3.57
C THR A 227 17.32 8.66 4.22
N ALA A 228 18.07 7.60 4.57
CA ALA A 228 17.54 6.47 5.33
C ALA A 228 17.06 6.92 6.71
N ASP A 229 17.83 7.78 7.38
CA ASP A 229 17.44 8.37 8.67
C ASP A 229 16.15 9.18 8.54
N TRP A 230 15.98 9.91 7.43
CA TRP A 230 14.74 10.63 7.15
C TRP A 230 13.54 9.69 7.03
N PHE A 231 13.65 8.58 6.30
CA PHE A 231 12.58 7.58 6.20
C PHE A 231 12.31 6.89 7.53
N ARG A 232 13.36 6.55 8.29
CA ARG A 232 13.25 5.99 9.64
C ARG A 232 12.51 6.95 10.57
N SER A 233 12.85 8.24 10.51
CA SER A 233 12.15 9.29 11.24
C SER A 233 10.70 9.46 10.74
N TYR A 234 10.46 9.42 9.43
CA TYR A 234 9.12 9.57 8.86
C TYR A 234 8.14 8.48 9.34
N LEU A 235 8.63 7.23 9.46
CA LEU A 235 7.85 6.06 9.90
C LEU A 235 7.72 5.97 11.43
N SER A 236 8.75 6.36 12.19
CA SER A 236 8.79 6.24 13.65
C SER A 236 8.11 7.39 14.38
N GLY A 237 7.60 7.10 15.59
CA GLY A 237 6.99 8.09 16.47
C GLY A 237 5.69 8.68 15.93
N ARG A 238 5.02 7.97 15.00
CA ARG A 238 3.72 8.36 14.48
C ARG A 238 2.62 7.97 15.45
N THR A 239 1.59 8.80 15.49
CA THR A 239 0.39 8.54 16.29
C THR A 239 -0.85 8.83 15.47
N GLN A 240 -1.98 8.23 15.85
CA GLN A 240 -3.27 8.53 15.27
C GLN A 240 -4.37 8.71 16.32
N SER A 241 -5.36 9.54 15.99
CA SER A 241 -6.59 9.73 16.75
C SER A 241 -7.80 9.59 15.83
N VAL A 242 -8.82 8.86 16.26
CA VAL A 242 -10.06 8.71 15.49
C VAL A 242 -11.03 9.84 15.87
N GLU A 243 -11.53 10.55 14.86
CA GLU A 243 -12.54 11.60 14.98
C GLU A 243 -13.88 11.09 14.42
N ILE A 244 -14.92 11.12 15.25
CA ILE A 244 -16.29 10.84 14.82
C ILE A 244 -17.17 12.07 14.97
N LYS A 245 -18.15 12.18 14.08
CA LYS A 245 -19.18 13.23 14.13
C LYS A 245 -20.49 12.59 14.57
N SER A 246 -21.07 13.12 15.63
CA SER A 246 -22.39 12.75 16.12
C SER A 246 -23.33 13.95 16.10
N THR A 247 -24.63 13.69 16.09
CA THR A 247 -25.64 14.72 16.30
C THR A 247 -26.28 14.45 17.65
N ASP A 248 -26.21 15.42 18.54
CA ASP A 248 -26.82 15.36 19.87
C ASP A 248 -27.72 16.59 20.03
N GLN A 249 -29.01 16.36 20.32
CA GLN A 249 -30.03 17.42 20.41
C GLN A 249 -30.02 18.40 19.21
N GLY A 250 -29.88 17.88 17.99
CA GLY A 250 -29.82 18.68 16.76
C GLY A 250 -28.50 19.44 16.53
N LYS A 251 -27.54 19.38 17.47
CA LYS A 251 -26.21 20.00 17.33
C LYS A 251 -25.18 18.96 16.87
N LYS A 252 -24.39 19.32 15.86
CA LYS A 252 -23.25 18.49 15.42
C LYS A 252 -22.13 18.60 16.44
N LYS A 253 -21.77 17.48 17.06
CA LYS A 253 -20.65 17.35 17.98
C LYS A 253 -19.56 16.52 17.33
N THR A 254 -18.31 16.92 17.53
CA THR A 254 -17.14 16.17 17.08
C THR A 254 -16.46 15.59 18.32
N THR A 255 -16.23 14.29 18.31
CA THR A 255 -15.56 13.58 19.42
C THR A 255 -14.31 12.91 18.87
N THR A 256 -13.19 13.09 19.58
CA THR A 256 -11.89 12.56 19.16
C THR A 256 -11.32 11.67 20.25
N SER A 257 -10.79 10.50 19.88
CA SER A 257 -10.11 9.61 20.82
C SER A 257 -8.69 10.08 21.15
N ARG A 258 -8.13 9.56 22.24
CA ARG A 258 -6.74 9.80 22.61
C ARG A 258 -5.79 9.36 21.48
N PRO A 259 -4.66 10.05 21.27
CA PRO A 259 -3.64 9.59 20.33
C PRO A 259 -3.07 8.24 20.75
N LEU A 260 -2.94 7.33 19.80
CA LEU A 260 -2.34 6.01 19.98
C LEU A 260 -1.18 5.82 18.98
N PRO A 261 -0.11 5.10 19.36
CA PRO A 261 1.05 4.89 18.50
C PRO A 261 0.74 4.02 17.28
N VAL A 262 1.30 4.38 16.13
CA VAL A 262 1.24 3.61 14.88
C VAL A 262 2.57 2.86 14.73
N ASN A 263 2.57 1.57 15.02
CA ASN A 263 3.79 0.76 15.03
C ASN A 263 4.08 0.08 13.68
N ARG A 264 3.09 0.05 12.77
CA ARG A 264 3.15 -0.64 11.49
C ARG A 264 2.28 0.05 10.46
N GLY A 265 2.50 -0.31 9.21
CA GLY A 265 1.76 0.21 8.07
C GLY A 265 2.20 1.62 7.67
N VAL A 266 1.58 2.11 6.60
CA VAL A 266 1.71 3.50 6.15
C VAL A 266 0.33 4.18 6.18
N PRO A 267 0.22 5.46 6.58
CA PRO A 267 -1.08 6.09 6.73
C PRO A 267 -1.87 6.11 5.41
N GLN A 268 -3.11 5.58 5.43
CA GLN A 268 -4.02 5.60 4.27
C GLN A 268 -4.47 7.03 3.96
N GLY A 269 -3.77 7.68 3.03
CA GLY A 269 -3.94 9.10 2.69
C GLY A 269 -2.64 9.91 2.71
N SER A 270 -1.52 9.28 3.08
CA SER A 270 -0.17 9.80 2.83
C SER A 270 0.14 9.85 1.33
N VAL A 271 1.05 10.75 0.97
CA VAL A 271 1.56 10.88 -0.40
C VAL A 271 2.60 9.78 -0.67
N LEU A 272 3.45 9.46 0.32
CA LEU A 272 4.49 8.43 0.17
C LEU A 272 3.96 6.99 0.29
N GLY A 273 2.84 6.77 0.99
CA GLY A 273 2.32 5.43 1.29
C GLY A 273 2.21 4.50 0.07
N PRO A 274 1.58 4.92 -1.05
CA PRO A 274 1.49 4.11 -2.25
C PRO A 274 2.85 3.65 -2.81
N ILE A 275 3.82 4.55 -2.90
CA ILE A 275 5.16 4.22 -3.41
C ILE A 275 5.95 3.37 -2.44
N LEU A 276 5.85 3.63 -1.13
CA LEU A 276 6.49 2.80 -0.11
C LEU A 276 5.98 1.35 -0.17
N TYR A 277 4.68 1.15 -0.40
CA TYR A 277 4.14 -0.19 -0.63
C TYR A 277 4.73 -0.83 -1.90
N ILE A 278 4.78 -0.11 -3.02
CA ILE A 278 5.37 -0.64 -4.26
C ILE A 278 6.83 -1.05 -4.06
N ILE A 279 7.63 -0.21 -3.38
CA ILE A 279 9.02 -0.53 -3.07
C ILE A 279 9.09 -1.79 -2.20
N PHE A 280 8.19 -1.91 -1.22
CA PHE A 280 8.13 -3.07 -0.34
C PHE A 280 7.91 -4.39 -1.08
N VAL A 281 7.08 -4.39 -2.12
CA VAL A 281 6.75 -5.60 -2.89
C VAL A 281 7.54 -5.72 -4.20
N SER A 282 8.52 -4.84 -4.43
CA SER A 282 9.18 -4.74 -5.75
C SER A 282 10.06 -5.94 -6.12
N ASP A 283 10.53 -6.70 -5.15
CA ASP A 283 11.27 -7.96 -5.29
C ASP A 283 10.36 -9.19 -5.46
N PHE A 284 9.04 -9.03 -5.32
CA PHE A 284 8.10 -10.13 -5.43
C PHE A 284 8.07 -10.79 -6.83
N PRO A 285 8.10 -10.03 -7.96
CA PRO A 285 8.20 -10.64 -9.28
C PRO A 285 9.49 -11.44 -9.47
N ASP A 286 10.61 -10.96 -8.95
CA ASP A 286 11.90 -11.65 -9.03
C ASP A 286 11.92 -12.93 -8.19
N TYR A 287 11.24 -12.93 -7.06
CA TYR A 287 11.07 -14.11 -6.22
C TYR A 287 10.28 -15.20 -6.95
N LEU A 288 9.19 -14.84 -7.64
CA LEU A 288 8.34 -15.80 -8.36
C LEU A 288 8.75 -16.09 -9.80
N LYS A 289 9.79 -15.45 -10.35
CA LYS A 289 10.13 -15.51 -11.78
C LYS A 289 10.35 -16.91 -12.36
N ARG A 290 10.71 -17.89 -11.52
CA ARG A 290 10.92 -19.29 -11.94
C ARG A 290 9.62 -20.12 -11.95
N TYR A 291 8.59 -19.62 -11.28
CA TYR A 291 7.34 -20.37 -11.04
C TYR A 291 6.19 -19.84 -11.90
N CYS A 292 6.11 -18.52 -12.12
CA CYS A 292 5.04 -17.93 -12.90
C CYS A 292 5.43 -16.58 -13.52
N SER A 293 4.62 -16.13 -14.47
CA SER A 293 4.59 -14.71 -14.86
C SER A 293 3.71 -13.97 -13.86
N MET A 294 4.17 -12.83 -13.35
CA MET A 294 3.41 -12.01 -12.41
C MET A 294 3.04 -10.67 -13.03
N LEU A 295 1.85 -10.15 -12.77
CA LEU A 295 1.48 -8.77 -13.04
C LEU A 295 0.90 -8.12 -11.80
N MET A 296 1.28 -6.87 -11.54
CA MET A 296 0.88 -6.13 -10.34
C MET A 296 0.29 -4.78 -10.70
N TYR A 297 -0.73 -4.36 -9.96
CA TYR A 297 -1.24 -3.01 -9.95
C TYR A 297 -1.46 -2.58 -8.48
N ALA A 298 -0.45 -1.92 -7.91
CA ALA A 298 -0.40 -1.69 -6.47
C ALA A 298 -0.53 -3.03 -5.70
N ASP A 299 -1.57 -3.20 -4.88
CA ASP A 299 -1.87 -4.41 -4.12
C ASP A 299 -2.54 -5.51 -4.96
N ASP A 300 -3.23 -5.18 -6.05
CA ASP A 300 -3.83 -6.18 -6.94
C ASP A 300 -2.71 -6.95 -7.67
N THR A 301 -2.60 -8.25 -7.42
CA THR A 301 -1.55 -9.10 -8.01
C THR A 301 -2.15 -10.31 -8.72
N VAL A 302 -1.66 -10.59 -9.92
CA VAL A 302 -2.09 -11.74 -10.74
C VAL A 302 -0.90 -12.62 -11.06
N LEU A 303 -1.01 -13.90 -10.74
CA LEU A 303 -0.08 -14.95 -11.19
C LEU A 303 -0.63 -15.58 -12.46
N LEU A 304 0.19 -15.71 -13.48
CA LEU A 304 -0.16 -16.24 -14.80
C LEU A 304 0.75 -17.42 -15.12
N LEU A 305 0.12 -18.57 -15.39
CA LEU A 305 0.77 -19.82 -15.76
C LEU A 305 0.08 -20.41 -16.97
N GLN A 306 0.83 -21.05 -17.87
CA GLN A 306 0.27 -21.72 -19.03
C GLN A 306 1.00 -23.04 -19.29
N ASN A 307 0.27 -24.07 -19.73
CA ASN A 307 0.84 -25.35 -20.15
C ASN A 307 -0.12 -26.10 -21.08
N LYS A 308 0.42 -26.92 -21.98
CA LYS A 308 -0.38 -27.83 -22.83
C LYS A 308 -1.03 -28.95 -22.05
N GLN A 309 -0.34 -29.43 -21.01
CA GLN A 309 -0.77 -30.54 -20.18
C GLN A 309 -1.42 -29.99 -18.89
N PRO A 310 -2.74 -30.20 -18.70
CA PRO A 310 -3.46 -29.70 -17.53
C PRO A 310 -2.90 -30.14 -16.18
N SER A 311 -2.47 -31.40 -16.05
CA SER A 311 -1.86 -31.89 -14.80
C SER A 311 -0.55 -31.17 -14.45
N THR A 312 0.27 -30.81 -15.45
CA THR A 312 1.48 -30.01 -15.23
C THR A 312 1.14 -28.57 -14.87
N LEU A 313 0.10 -28.00 -15.48
CA LEU A 313 -0.39 -26.66 -15.13
C LEU A 313 -0.87 -26.61 -13.68
N GLU A 314 -1.60 -27.63 -13.23
CA GLU A 314 -2.09 -27.75 -11.86
C GLU A 314 -0.93 -27.78 -10.86
N ILE A 315 0.03 -28.69 -11.06
CA ILE A 315 1.22 -28.81 -10.20
C ILE A 315 1.98 -27.47 -10.14
N ASN A 316 2.23 -26.85 -11.30
CA ASN A 316 2.94 -25.58 -11.36
C ASN A 316 2.17 -24.45 -10.67
N SER A 317 0.84 -24.44 -10.81
CA SER A 317 -0.03 -23.43 -10.17
C SER A 317 -0.03 -23.59 -8.65
N TYR A 318 -0.09 -24.83 -8.17
CA TYR A 318 0.02 -25.15 -6.75
C TYR A 318 1.39 -24.74 -6.18
N ILE A 319 2.48 -25.01 -6.90
CA ILE A 319 3.81 -24.54 -6.49
C ILE A 319 3.85 -23.01 -6.46
N ALA A 320 3.37 -22.33 -7.51
CA ALA A 320 3.44 -20.87 -7.61
C ALA A 320 2.65 -20.16 -6.50
N ILE A 321 1.44 -20.63 -6.16
CA ILE A 321 0.66 -20.04 -5.07
C ILE A 321 1.29 -20.29 -3.70
N ASN A 322 1.89 -21.47 -3.47
CA ASN A 322 2.58 -21.77 -2.22
C ASN A 322 3.87 -20.94 -2.06
N MET A 323 4.64 -20.76 -3.13
CA MET A 323 5.77 -19.83 -3.13
C MET A 323 5.31 -18.38 -2.89
N ALA A 324 4.16 -17.97 -3.44
CA ALA A 324 3.59 -16.66 -3.17
C ALA A 324 3.21 -16.50 -1.69
N ILE A 325 2.63 -17.53 -1.08
CA ILE A 325 2.29 -17.58 0.34
C ILE A 325 3.54 -17.47 1.22
N GLU A 326 4.62 -18.18 0.88
CA GLU A 326 5.92 -18.07 1.56
C GLU A 326 6.50 -16.65 1.46
N TYR A 327 6.42 -16.02 0.29
CA TYR A 327 6.82 -14.62 0.15
C TYR A 327 6.00 -13.71 1.06
N CYS A 328 4.69 -13.96 1.18
CA CYS A 328 3.82 -13.17 2.05
C CYS A 328 4.22 -13.30 3.51
N GLN A 329 4.50 -14.52 3.99
CA GLN A 329 5.00 -14.79 5.33
C GLN A 329 6.27 -14.01 5.65
N THR A 330 7.26 -14.13 4.78
CA THR A 330 8.58 -13.50 4.98
C THR A 330 8.49 -11.97 4.96
N ASN A 331 7.44 -11.39 4.38
CA ASN A 331 7.23 -9.95 4.25
C ASN A 331 6.03 -9.41 5.07
N ASP A 332 5.49 -10.17 6.01
CA ASP A 332 4.31 -9.78 6.81
C ASP A 332 3.12 -9.29 5.96
N LEU A 333 2.91 -9.91 4.80
CA LEU A 333 1.69 -9.75 4.01
C LEU A 333 0.76 -10.91 4.33
N VAL A 334 -0.56 -10.66 4.29
CA VAL A 334 -1.55 -11.70 4.56
C VAL A 334 -2.43 -11.88 3.35
N LEU A 335 -2.33 -13.04 2.73
CA LEU A 335 -3.19 -13.44 1.62
C LEU A 335 -4.59 -13.76 2.13
N ASN A 336 -5.60 -13.20 1.49
CA ASN A 336 -7.00 -13.52 1.75
C ASN A 336 -7.42 -14.71 0.87
N GLN A 337 -7.28 -15.93 1.39
CA GLN A 337 -7.62 -17.15 0.63
C GLN A 337 -9.06 -17.13 0.11
N THR A 338 -10.02 -16.70 0.95
CA THR A 338 -11.45 -16.65 0.56
C THR A 338 -11.79 -15.65 -0.55
N LYS A 339 -10.90 -14.69 -0.83
CA LYS A 339 -11.05 -13.73 -1.94
C LYS A 339 -10.02 -13.91 -3.03
N THR A 340 -9.08 -14.83 -2.85
CA THR A 340 -8.13 -15.20 -3.89
C THR A 340 -8.90 -16.02 -4.92
N GLN A 341 -8.83 -15.64 -6.18
CA GLN A 341 -9.65 -16.23 -7.23
C GLN A 341 -8.78 -16.92 -8.27
N GLN A 342 -9.19 -18.11 -8.71
CA GLN A 342 -8.57 -18.86 -9.79
C GLN A 342 -9.48 -18.86 -11.01
N LEU A 343 -8.96 -18.37 -12.14
CA LEU A 343 -9.63 -18.39 -13.43
C LEU A 343 -8.85 -19.29 -14.39
N ILE A 344 -9.54 -20.26 -15.00
CA ILE A 344 -8.96 -21.19 -15.97
C ILE A 344 -9.47 -20.87 -17.37
N MET A 345 -8.56 -20.72 -18.32
CA MET A 345 -8.85 -20.32 -19.69
C MET A 345 -8.11 -21.23 -20.67
N GLY A 346 -8.82 -21.81 -21.63
CA GLY A 346 -8.24 -22.72 -22.63
C GLY A 346 -9.32 -23.54 -23.33
N ARG A 347 -8.90 -24.42 -24.24
CA ARG A 347 -9.83 -25.34 -24.94
C ARG A 347 -10.22 -26.56 -24.09
N LYS A 348 -9.38 -26.94 -23.12
CA LYS A 348 -9.57 -28.09 -22.21
C LYS A 348 -10.13 -27.64 -20.84
N LYS A 349 -11.16 -26.81 -20.87
CA LYS A 349 -11.48 -25.83 -19.82
C LYS A 349 -12.05 -26.41 -18.53
N GLU A 350 -12.75 -27.54 -18.56
CA GLU A 350 -13.70 -27.87 -17.50
C GLU A 350 -13.36 -29.13 -16.69
N ASP A 351 -12.81 -30.20 -17.28
CA ASP A 351 -12.67 -31.49 -16.58
C ASP A 351 -11.24 -31.87 -16.13
N GLU A 352 -10.19 -31.14 -16.56
CA GLU A 352 -8.79 -31.60 -16.38
C GLU A 352 -7.92 -30.74 -15.44
N VAL A 353 -8.36 -29.56 -15.00
CA VAL A 353 -7.62 -28.72 -14.03
C VAL A 353 -8.48 -28.50 -12.78
N LEU A 354 -7.98 -28.95 -11.63
CA LEU A 354 -8.69 -28.83 -10.35
C LEU A 354 -8.58 -27.42 -9.74
N GLU A 355 -9.52 -27.16 -8.82
CA GLU A 355 -9.50 -25.98 -7.96
C GLU A 355 -8.34 -26.08 -6.95
N LEU A 356 -7.57 -25.00 -6.81
CA LEU A 356 -6.49 -24.92 -5.84
C LEU A 356 -7.06 -24.77 -4.41
N PRO A 357 -6.52 -25.45 -3.39
CA PRO A 357 -7.01 -25.33 -2.01
C PRO A 357 -7.02 -23.90 -1.47
N GLU A 358 -6.10 -23.06 -1.93
CA GLU A 358 -5.88 -21.70 -1.43
C GLU A 358 -6.59 -20.61 -2.26
N ALA A 359 -7.39 -20.98 -3.25
CA ALA A 359 -8.11 -20.06 -4.13
C ALA A 359 -9.50 -20.57 -4.51
N GLN A 360 -10.45 -19.66 -4.69
CA GLN A 360 -11.78 -20.00 -5.17
C GLN A 360 -11.80 -20.03 -6.71
N ARG A 361 -12.20 -21.16 -7.31
CA ARG A 361 -12.41 -21.26 -8.76
C ARG A 361 -13.62 -20.42 -9.18
N VAL A 362 -13.45 -19.64 -10.25
CA VAL A 362 -14.50 -18.76 -10.80
C VAL A 362 -14.47 -18.75 -12.32
N ASP A 363 -15.62 -18.50 -12.94
CA ASP A 363 -15.75 -18.41 -14.41
C ASP A 363 -15.51 -17.00 -14.95
N ASN A 364 -15.61 -15.99 -14.08
CA ASN A 364 -15.33 -14.58 -14.37
C ASN A 364 -14.72 -13.90 -13.17
N VAL A 365 -13.88 -12.88 -13.41
CA VAL A 365 -13.21 -12.10 -12.37
C VAL A 365 -13.32 -10.62 -12.72
N LYS A 366 -13.80 -9.83 -11.77
CA LYS A 366 -13.71 -8.38 -11.87
C LYS A 366 -12.31 -7.91 -11.47
N ASN A 367 -11.45 -7.61 -12.44
CA ASN A 367 -10.10 -7.12 -12.21
C ASN A 367 -9.91 -5.68 -12.73
N LEU A 368 -9.30 -4.80 -11.92
CA LEU A 368 -8.99 -3.41 -12.26
C LEU A 368 -10.18 -2.59 -12.83
N GLY A 369 -11.40 -2.93 -12.40
CA GLY A 369 -12.63 -2.26 -12.82
C GLY A 369 -13.28 -2.81 -14.09
N VAL A 370 -12.69 -3.84 -14.71
CA VAL A 370 -13.24 -4.58 -15.86
C VAL A 370 -13.68 -5.96 -15.38
N VAL A 371 -14.80 -6.46 -15.92
CA VAL A 371 -15.31 -7.82 -15.68
C VAL A 371 -14.87 -8.71 -16.82
#